data_AF-A0A497QN84-F1
#
_entry.id   AF-A0A497QN84-F1
#
_cell.length_a   1.000
_cell.length_b   1.000
_cell.length_c   1.000
_cell.angle_alpha   90.00
_cell.angle_beta   90.00
_cell.angle_gamma   90.00
#
_symmetry.space_group_name_H-M   'P 1'
#
loop_
_entity.id
_entity.type
_entity.pdbx_description
1 polymer ?
#
loop_
_entity_poly.entity_id
_entity_poly.type
_entity_poly.pdbx_seq_one_letter_code
_entity_poly.pdbx_strand_id
1 'polypeptide(L)' 'MSDIHYFCPRCGSILTGYLEKPEQCLRCGGVEIVEIGQKGDYNIKHLRKEYHAPYRPDVYFSKPD' A
#
# COMPACT_ATOMS: atom_id res chain seq x y z
N MET A 1 18.94 0.16 3.03
CA MET A 1 17.78 0.77 2.37
C MET A 1 16.58 0.49 3.24
N SER A 2 15.87 1.52 3.68
CA SER A 2 14.59 1.39 4.39
C SER A 2 13.51 0.97 3.38
N ASP A 3 12.83 -0.15 3.61
CA ASP A 3 11.71 -0.62 2.78
C ASP A 3 10.47 0.22 3.10
N ILE A 4 10.30 1.32 2.37
CA ILE A 4 9.11 2.18 2.51
C ILE A 4 7.91 1.44 1.92
N HIS A 5 6.84 1.37 2.70
CA HIS A 5 5.59 0.79 2.28
C HIS A 5 4.69 1.88 1.71
N TYR A 6 3.94 1.50 0.67
CA TYR A 6 2.92 2.33 0.08
C TYR A 6 1.54 1.70 0.27
N PHE A 7 0.50 2.49 0.18
CA PHE A 7 -0.89 2.05 0.28
C PHE A 7 -1.65 2.46 -0.98
N CYS A 8 -2.47 1.56 -1.50
CA CYS A 8 -3.39 1.82 -2.60
C CYS A 8 -4.81 1.95 -2.05
N PRO A 9 -5.38 3.17 -1.91
CA PRO A 9 -6.75 3.40 -1.45
C PRO A 9 -7.80 2.66 -2.25
N ARG A 10 -7.63 2.62 -3.58
CA ARG A 10 -8.57 1.97 -4.51
C ARG A 10 -8.84 0.51 -4.15
N CYS A 11 -7.81 -0.21 -3.69
CA CYS A 11 -7.91 -1.65 -3.49
C CYS A 11 -7.45 -2.11 -2.11
N GLY A 12 -7.17 -1.19 -1.20
CA GLY A 12 -6.80 -1.46 0.19
C GLY A 12 -5.55 -2.30 0.37
N SER A 13 -4.63 -2.30 -0.61
CA SER A 13 -3.38 -3.09 -0.55
C SER A 13 -2.20 -2.23 -0.10
N ILE A 14 -1.34 -2.82 0.71
CA ILE A 14 -0.03 -2.31 1.07
C ILE A 14 0.98 -2.87 0.08
N LEU A 15 1.68 -1.98 -0.61
CA LEU A 15 2.69 -2.28 -1.61
C LEU A 15 4.07 -2.25 -0.94
N THR A 16 4.84 -3.33 -1.10
CA THR A 16 6.17 -3.50 -0.47
C THR A 16 7.23 -3.84 -1.53
N GLY A 17 8.51 -3.64 -1.22
CA GLY A 17 9.60 -3.91 -2.18
C GLY A 17 9.77 -2.82 -3.25
N TYR A 18 9.29 -1.61 -2.97
CA TYR A 18 9.43 -0.46 -3.86
C TYR A 18 10.53 0.46 -3.33
N LEU A 19 11.50 0.81 -4.17
CA LEU A 19 12.57 1.75 -3.83
C LEU A 19 12.11 3.22 -3.89
N GLU A 20 11.07 3.48 -4.67
CA GLU A 20 10.45 4.78 -4.89
C GLU A 20 8.94 4.62 -5.00
N LYS A 21 8.20 5.72 -4.86
CA LYS A 21 6.74 5.71 -4.93
C LYS A 21 6.28 5.18 -6.30
N PRO A 22 5.50 4.09 -6.36
CA PRO A 22 5.00 3.61 -7.63
C PRO A 22 3.97 4.60 -8.21
N GLU A 23 4.01 4.78 -9.53
CA GLU A 23 3.01 5.57 -10.27
C GLU A 23 1.63 4.90 -10.29
N GLN A 24 1.61 3.56 -10.21
CA GLN A 24 0.39 2.78 -10.19
C GLN A 24 0.52 1.50 -9.36
N CYS A 25 -0.59 1.07 -8.78
CA CYS A 25 -0.70 -0.21 -8.10
C CYS A 25 -0.71 -1.35 -9.13
N LEU A 26 0.36 -2.14 -9.18
CA LEU A 26 0.47 -3.28 -10.11
C LEU A 26 -0.61 -4.35 -9.89
N ARG A 27 -1.27 -4.36 -8.73
CA ARG A 27 -2.35 -5.31 -8.43
C ARG A 27 -3.70 -4.94 -9.07
N CYS A 28 -4.02 -3.65 -9.16
CA CYS A 28 -5.37 -3.20 -9.57
C CYS A 28 -5.39 -2.06 -10.59
N GLY A 29 -4.23 -1.51 -10.97
CA GLY A 29 -4.10 -0.34 -11.84
C GLY A 29 -4.59 0.97 -11.19
N GLY A 30 -4.69 1.05 -9.86
CA GLY A 30 -5.00 2.30 -9.16
C GLY A 30 -3.81 3.25 -9.19
N VAL A 31 -4.04 4.51 -9.56
CA VAL A 31 -2.98 5.55 -9.66
C VAL A 31 -2.79 6.34 -8.36
N GLU A 32 -3.79 6.31 -7.47
CA GLU A 32 -3.65 6.91 -6.16
C GLU A 32 -2.84 5.99 -5.26
N ILE A 33 -1.64 6.46 -4.91
CA ILE A 33 -0.69 5.76 -4.06
C ILE A 33 -0.27 6.69 -2.93
N VAL A 34 -0.31 6.17 -1.70
CA VAL A 34 -0.01 6.90 -0.47
C VAL A 34 1.24 6.30 0.15
N GLU A 35 2.20 7.13 0.56
CA GLU A 35 3.32 6.66 1.39
C GLU A 35 2.87 6.52 2.84
N ILE A 36 3.09 5.37 3.45
CA ILE A 36 2.62 5.06 4.82
C ILE A 36 3.75 4.76 5.80
N GLY A 37 5.00 5.02 5.42
CA GLY A 37 6.18 4.73 6.24
C GLY A 37 6.60 3.27 6.18
N GLN A 38 7.17 2.75 7.27
CA GLN A 38 7.67 1.39 7.37
C GLN A 38 6.70 0.49 8.15
N LYS A 39 6.92 -0.83 8.09
CA LYS A 39 6.16 -1.78 8.90
C LYS A 39 6.28 -1.44 10.39
N GLY A 40 5.17 -1.06 11.01
CA GLY A 40 5.10 -0.67 12.41
C GLY A 40 4.66 0.78 12.61
N ASP A 41 4.86 1.65 11.61
CA ASP A 41 4.50 3.08 11.68
C ASP A 41 2.98 3.30 11.51
N TYR A 42 2.28 2.31 10.97
CA TYR A 42 0.88 2.43 10.59
C TYR A 42 0.02 1.28 11.13
N ASN A 43 -1.28 1.57 11.28
CA ASN A 43 -2.30 0.57 11.58
C ASN A 43 -3.19 0.35 10.36
N ILE A 44 -3.26 -0.90 9.86
CA ILE A 44 -4.04 -1.25 8.67
C ILE A 44 -5.52 -0.88 8.80
N LYS A 45 -6.11 -1.05 9.98
CA LYS A 45 -7.53 -0.71 10.20
C LYS A 45 -7.75 0.80 10.11
N HIS A 46 -6.82 1.59 10.64
CA HIS A 46 -6.89 3.05 10.55
C HIS A 46 -6.70 3.53 9.11
N LEU A 47 -5.66 3.05 8.40
CA LEU A 47 -5.43 3.40 7.00
C LEU A 47 -6.66 3.13 6.14
N ARG A 48 -7.30 1.96 6.29
CA ARG A 48 -8.51 1.64 5.54
C ARG A 48 -9.66 2.58 5.83
N LYS A 49 -9.85 2.95 7.11
CA LYS A 49 -10.90 3.88 7.51
C LYS A 49 -10.64 5.28 6.99
N GLU A 50 -9.40 5.74 7.10
CA GLU A 50 -8.94 7.06 6.63
C GLU A 50 -9.12 7.23 5.12
N TYR A 51 -8.69 6.23 4.36
CA TYR A 51 -8.73 6.27 2.89
C TYR A 51 -9.97 5.61 2.28
N HIS A 52 -10.99 5.30 3.09
CA HIS A 52 -12.22 4.62 2.65
C HIS A 52 -11.98 3.37 1.78
N ALA A 53 -10.92 2.63 2.08
CA ALA A 53 -10.46 1.51 1.26
C ALA A 53 -11.20 0.21 1.60
N PRO A 54 -11.40 -0.69 0.62
CA PRO A 54 -12.10 -1.95 0.86
C PRO A 54 -11.33 -2.87 1.81
N TYR A 55 -12.06 -3.71 2.56
CA TYR A 55 -11.45 -4.78 3.34
C TYR A 55 -10.83 -5.83 2.40
N ARG A 56 -9.59 -6.22 2.69
CA ARG A 56 -8.88 -7.32 2.01
C ARG A 56 -8.25 -8.25 3.06
N PRO A 57 -8.39 -9.57 2.92
CA PRO A 57 -7.64 -10.51 3.75
C PRO A 57 -6.15 -10.52 3.38
N ASP A 58 -5.84 -10.40 2.09
CA ASP A 58 -4.49 -10.35 1.53
C ASP A 58 -4.04 -8.90 1.31
N VAL A 59 -3.78 -8.20 2.42
CA VAL A 59 -3.47 -6.76 2.39
C VAL A 59 -2.11 -6.46 1.78
N TYR A 60 -1.11 -7.32 1.93
CA TYR A 60 0.24 -7.07 1.42
C TYR A 60 0.40 -7.56 -0.01
N PHE A 61 1.01 -6.74 -0.86
CA PHE A 61 1.39 -7.06 -2.22
C PHE A 61 2.83 -6.63 -2.43
N SER A 62 3.71 -7.61 -2.66
CA SER A 62 5.12 -7.35 -2.96
C SER A 62 5.30 -7.15 -4.46
N LYS A 63 6.15 -6.19 -4.83
CA LYS A 63 6.57 -6.02 -6.21
C LYS A 63 7.17 -7.35 -6.72
N PRO A 64 6.74 -7.88 -7.88
CA PRO A 64 7.40 -9.02 -8.51
C PRO A 64 8.85 -8.65 -8.89
N ASP A 65 9.77 -9.61 -8.76
CA ASP A 65 11.16 -9.47 -9.20
C ASP A 65 11.27 -9.19 -10.72
#